data_AF-A0A9X3ZK63-F1
#
_entry.id   AF-A0A9X3ZK63-F1
#
_cell.length_a   1.000
_cell.length_b   1.000
_cell.length_c   1.000
_cell.angle_alpha   90.00
_cell.angle_beta   90.00
_cell.angle_gamma   90.00
#
_symmetry.space_group_name_H-M   'P 1'
#
loop_
_entity.id
_entity.type
_entity.pdbx_description
1 polymer ?
#
loop_
_entity_poly.entity_id
_entity_poly.type
_entity_poly.pdbx_seq_one_letter_code
_entity_poly.pdbx_strand_id
1 'polypeptide(L)'
;MDKVIKEYPNGGYEARVLIPNPKAKTDPDAPKFLEKRGNEGVSTMFPRTWTEDRLKVELEHAFNNRVPMEKFENKWESITKSGVKVEWVLDRNGKVLTVYPSRKQGVIK
;
A
#
# COMPACT_ATOMS: atom_id res chain seq x y z
N MET A 1 -7.74 15.33 -0.91
CA MET A 1 -6.96 14.96 0.29
C MET A 1 -7.40 13.58 0.71
N ASP A 2 -6.47 12.72 1.08
CA ASP A 2 -6.78 11.37 1.56
C ASP A 2 -7.24 11.41 3.02
N LYS A 3 -8.25 10.60 3.36
CA LYS A 3 -8.75 10.49 4.74
C LYS A 3 -8.24 9.21 5.36
N VAL A 4 -7.43 9.32 6.41
CA VAL A 4 -6.97 8.17 7.20
C VAL A 4 -8.16 7.52 7.89
N ILE A 5 -8.26 6.20 7.78
CA ILE A 5 -9.33 5.38 8.37
C ILE A 5 -8.80 4.60 9.57
N LYS A 6 -7.57 4.10 9.45
CA LYS A 6 -6.92 3.26 10.46
C LYS A 6 -5.42 3.42 10.38
N GLU A 7 -4.76 3.52 11.53
CA GLU A 7 -3.30 3.51 11.63
C GLU A 7 -2.86 2.28 12.43
N TYR A 8 -1.78 1.65 11.99
CA TYR A 8 -1.21 0.48 12.64
C TYR A 8 -0.03 0.90 13.54
N PRO A 9 0.32 0.10 14.57
CA PRO A 9 1.42 0.44 15.49
C PRO A 9 2.78 0.66 14.83
N ASN A 10 3.01 0.05 13.65
CA ASN A 10 4.22 0.22 12.85
C ASN A 10 4.19 1.45 11.93
N GLY A 11 3.18 2.32 12.07
CA GLY A 11 3.00 3.57 11.33
C GLY A 11 2.37 3.39 9.94
N GLY A 12 2.20 2.17 9.44
CA GLY A 12 1.41 1.94 8.23
C GLY A 12 -0.04 2.34 8.46
N TYR A 13 -0.79 2.65 7.41
CA TYR A 13 -2.18 3.08 7.57
C TYR A 13 -3.08 2.71 6.39
N GLU A 14 -4.38 2.69 6.64
CA GLU A 14 -5.43 2.61 5.63
C GLU A 14 -6.04 4.00 5.42
N ALA A 15 -6.24 4.39 4.15
CA ALA A 15 -6.83 5.67 3.81
C ALA A 15 -7.84 5.55 2.66
N ARG A 16 -8.88 6.38 2.69
CA ARG A 16 -9.73 6.66 1.53
C ARG A 16 -9.04 7.64 0.62
N VAL A 17 -8.89 7.25 -0.65
CA VAL A 17 -8.25 8.08 -1.67
C VAL A 17 -9.32 8.86 -2.42
N LEU A 18 -9.21 10.19 -2.38
CA LEU A 18 -10.09 11.11 -3.08
C LEU A 18 -9.37 11.70 -4.29
N ILE A 19 -9.89 11.42 -5.48
CA ILE A 19 -9.34 11.87 -6.76
C ILE A 19 -10.08 13.14 -7.20
N PRO A 20 -9.39 14.23 -7.55
CA PRO A 20 -10.04 15.41 -8.09
C PRO A 20 -10.93 15.07 -9.29
N ASN A 21 -12.19 15.53 -9.28
CA ASN A 21 -13.10 15.30 -10.40
C ASN A 21 -12.86 16.34 -11.50
N PRO A 22 -12.36 15.97 -12.70
CA PRO A 22 -12.16 16.94 -13.76
C PRO A 22 -13.47 17.60 -14.22
N LYS A 23 -14.62 16.92 -14.08
CA LYS A 23 -15.94 17.48 -14.44
C LYS A 23 -16.35 18.65 -13.55
N ALA A 24 -15.89 18.69 -12.31
CA ALA A 24 -16.18 19.81 -11.40
C ALA A 24 -15.54 21.14 -11.86
N LYS A 25 -14.68 21.12 -12.89
CA LYS A 25 -14.17 22.34 -13.52
C LYS A 25 -15.16 22.97 -14.50
N THR A 26 -16.06 22.18 -15.08
CA THR A 26 -16.99 22.60 -16.14
C THR A 26 -18.45 22.53 -15.70
N ASP A 27 -18.76 21.74 -14.67
CA ASP A 27 -20.09 21.51 -14.13
C ASP A 27 -20.09 21.84 -12.62
N PRO A 28 -20.75 22.93 -12.19
CA PRO A 28 -20.82 23.33 -10.78
C PRO A 28 -21.52 22.32 -9.87
N ASP A 29 -22.42 21.50 -10.42
CA ASP A 29 -23.21 20.52 -9.66
C ASP A 29 -22.48 19.16 -9.55
N ALA A 30 -21.39 18.99 -10.30
CA ALA A 30 -20.56 17.80 -10.21
C ALA A 30 -19.80 17.75 -8.88
N PRO A 31 -19.69 16.57 -8.23
CA PRO A 31 -18.94 16.43 -6.99
C PRO A 31 -17.47 16.79 -7.22
N LYS A 32 -16.89 17.60 -6.33
CA LYS A 32 -15.49 18.08 -6.45
C LYS A 32 -14.45 16.96 -6.46
N PHE A 33 -14.75 15.84 -5.82
CA PHE A 33 -13.87 14.69 -5.71
C PHE A 33 -14.63 13.39 -6.00
N LEU A 34 -13.92 12.44 -6.59
CA LEU A 34 -14.37 11.08 -6.81
C LEU A 34 -13.66 10.17 -5.81
N GLU A 35 -14.41 9.23 -5.22
CA GLU A 35 -13.78 8.16 -4.45
C GLU A 35 -13.20 7.10 -5.40
N LYS A 36 -12.05 6.54 -5.02
CA LYS A 36 -11.51 5.36 -5.70
C LYS A 36 -12.56 4.24 -5.65
N ARG A 37 -12.87 3.61 -6.79
CA ARG A 37 -13.89 2.55 -6.85
C ARG A 37 -13.39 1.18 -6.41
N GLY A 38 -12.11 0.88 -6.63
CA GLY A 38 -11.51 -0.40 -6.24
C GLY A 38 -11.29 -0.51 -4.73
N ASN A 39 -11.44 -1.72 -4.19
CA ASN A 39 -11.22 -2.06 -2.77
C ASN A 39 -12.03 -1.18 -1.78
N GLU A 40 -13.28 -0.87 -2.12
CA GLU A 40 -14.17 0.00 -1.32
C GLU A 40 -13.59 1.41 -1.08
N GLY A 41 -12.74 1.87 -2.01
CA GLY A 41 -12.05 3.16 -1.92
C GLY A 41 -10.90 3.21 -0.93
N VAL A 42 -10.56 2.09 -0.29
CA VAL A 42 -9.53 2.02 0.75
C VAL A 42 -8.22 1.48 0.18
N SER A 43 -7.13 2.20 0.43
CA SER A 43 -5.76 1.77 0.11
C SER A 43 -4.92 1.66 1.38
N THR A 44 -3.98 0.72 1.40
CA THR A 44 -2.94 0.63 2.42
C THR A 44 -1.73 1.46 2.01
N MET A 45 -1.11 2.13 2.97
CA MET A 45 -0.07 3.12 2.77
C MET A 45 1.09 2.85 3.73
N PHE A 46 2.31 3.08 3.24
CA PHE A 46 3.52 3.02 4.06
C PHE A 46 3.51 4.12 5.12
N PRO A 47 4.32 4.00 6.20
CA PRO A 47 4.40 5.06 7.19
C PRO A 47 4.75 6.42 6.58
N ARG A 48 4.02 7.47 6.99
CA ARG A 48 4.20 8.84 6.46
C ARG A 48 5.58 9.42 6.75
N THR A 49 6.25 8.88 7.77
CA THR A 49 7.59 9.29 8.21
C THR A 49 8.70 8.66 7.36
N TRP A 50 8.38 7.77 6.43
CA TRP A 50 9.39 7.18 5.55
C TRP A 50 9.69 8.09 4.36
N THR A 51 10.96 8.45 4.22
CA THR A 51 11.49 9.05 2.99
C THR A 51 11.64 7.99 1.91
N GLU A 52 11.88 8.42 0.67
CA GLU A 52 12.15 7.50 -0.45
C GLU A 52 13.38 6.60 -0.17
N ASP A 53 14.46 7.15 0.36
CA ASP A 53 15.68 6.39 0.68
C ASP A 53 15.41 5.36 1.78
N ARG A 54 14.66 5.75 2.82
CA ARG A 54 14.25 4.81 3.86
C ARG A 54 13.37 3.70 3.27
N LEU A 55 12.41 4.05 2.41
CA LEU A 55 11.55 3.08 1.74
C LEU A 55 12.37 2.06 0.95
N LYS A 56 13.39 2.50 0.19
CA LYS A 56 14.30 1.59 -0.55
C LYS A 56 15.01 0.61 0.37
N VAL A 57 15.60 1.09 1.47
CA VAL A 57 16.32 0.24 2.44
C VAL A 57 15.38 -0.77 3.12
N GLU A 58 14.20 -0.32 3.55
CA GLU A 58 13.19 -1.19 4.19
C GLU A 58 12.69 -2.26 3.23
N LEU A 59 12.44 -1.88 1.97
CA LEU A 59 11.97 -2.78 0.92
C LEU A 59 13.04 -3.74 0.44
N GLU A 60 14.31 -3.33 0.35
CA GLU A 60 15.42 -4.22 0.01
C GLU A 60 15.58 -5.32 1.06
N HIS A 61 15.58 -4.95 2.35
CA HIS A 61 15.58 -5.92 3.45
C HIS A 61 14.40 -6.88 3.35
N ALA A 62 13.18 -6.35 3.16
CA ALA A 62 11.97 -7.15 3.05
C ALA A 62 12.00 -8.09 1.84
N PHE A 63 12.47 -7.60 0.68
CA PHE A 63 12.57 -8.37 -0.54
C PHE A 63 13.52 -9.56 -0.36
N ASN A 64 14.68 -9.36 0.27
CA ASN A 64 15.65 -10.44 0.52
C ASN A 64 15.13 -11.51 1.48
N ASN A 65 14.12 -11.20 2.30
CA ASN A 65 13.53 -12.11 3.30
C ASN A 65 12.09 -12.53 2.95
N ARG A 66 11.70 -12.43 1.67
CA ARG A 66 10.34 -12.76 1.22
C ARG A 66 10.08 -14.25 1.17
N VAL A 67 8.83 -14.63 1.45
CA VAL A 67 8.32 -16.00 1.36
C VAL A 67 7.13 -16.06 0.40
N PRO A 68 6.95 -17.15 -0.37
CA PRO A 68 5.84 -17.26 -1.31
C PRO A 68 4.52 -17.34 -0.55
N MET A 69 3.46 -16.74 -1.10
CA MET A 69 2.11 -16.89 -0.55
C MET A 69 1.46 -18.13 -1.16
N GLU A 70 1.18 -19.16 -0.36
CA GLU A 70 0.74 -20.50 -0.82
C GLU A 70 -0.41 -20.50 -1.84
N LYS A 71 -1.32 -19.52 -1.79
CA LYS A 71 -2.50 -19.43 -2.66
C LYS A 71 -2.27 -18.69 -3.98
N PHE A 72 -1.06 -18.21 -4.25
CA PHE A 72 -0.76 -17.33 -5.36
C PHE A 72 0.57 -17.68 -6.02
N GLU A 73 0.57 -17.88 -7.33
CA GLU A 73 1.79 -18.21 -8.09
C GLU A 73 2.81 -17.07 -8.12
N ASN A 74 2.34 -15.82 -8.09
CA ASN A 74 3.16 -14.64 -8.30
C ASN A 74 3.20 -13.66 -7.13
N LYS A 75 2.67 -14.07 -5.96
CA LYS A 75 2.68 -13.23 -4.77
C LYS A 75 3.60 -13.76 -3.67
N TRP A 76 4.25 -12.81 -3.02
CA TRP A 76 5.17 -13.05 -1.93
C TRP A 76 4.84 -12.11 -0.78
N GLU A 77 5.14 -12.50 0.44
CA GLU A 77 5.01 -11.66 1.61
C GLU A 77 6.31 -11.58 2.40
N SER A 78 6.49 -10.49 3.13
CA SER A 78 7.69 -10.25 3.95
C SER A 78 7.42 -9.19 5.01
N ILE A 79 8.37 -9.00 5.91
CA ILE A 79 8.35 -7.95 6.92
C ILE A 79 9.58 -7.05 6.72
N THR A 80 9.34 -5.74 6.65
CA THR A 80 10.40 -4.72 6.62
C THR A 80 11.17 -4.69 7.93
N LYS A 81 12.36 -4.06 7.95
CA LYS A 81 13.22 -4.03 9.14
C LYS A 81 12.50 -3.40 10.33
N SER A 82 11.64 -2.40 10.10
CA SER A 82 10.85 -1.77 11.15
C SER A 82 9.46 -2.39 11.37
N GLY A 83 9.17 -3.58 10.83
CA GLY A 83 7.98 -4.35 11.19
C GLY A 83 6.72 -4.12 10.34
N VAL A 84 6.80 -3.41 9.21
CA VAL A 84 5.68 -3.30 8.24
C VAL A 84 5.61 -4.57 7.41
N LYS A 85 4.48 -5.29 7.46
CA LYS A 85 4.21 -6.43 6.58
C LYS A 85 3.86 -5.92 5.19
N VAL A 86 4.53 -6.46 4.17
CA VAL A 86 4.33 -6.08 2.76
C VAL A 86 4.03 -7.30 1.90
N GLU A 87 3.28 -7.07 0.84
CA GLU A 87 2.99 -8.04 -0.22
C GLU A 87 3.63 -7.57 -1.52
N TRP A 88 4.24 -8.50 -2.24
CA TRP A 88 4.88 -8.30 -3.52
C TRP A 88 4.11 -9.02 -4.60
N VAL A 89 4.05 -8.43 -5.79
CA VAL A 89 3.64 -9.11 -7.01
C VAL A 89 4.83 -9.10 -7.96
N LEU A 90 5.29 -10.28 -8.35
CA LEU A 90 6.41 -10.45 -9.26
C LEU A 90 5.93 -10.92 -10.63
N ASP A 91 6.67 -10.62 -11.68
CA ASP A 91 6.48 -11.27 -12.97
C ASP A 91 7.14 -12.66 -13.00
N ARG A 92 7.00 -13.38 -14.13
CA ARG A 92 7.60 -14.70 -14.32
C ARG A 92 9.13 -14.71 -14.28
N ASN A 93 9.77 -13.56 -14.46
CA ASN A 93 11.22 -13.39 -14.42
C ASN A 93 11.71 -12.92 -13.03
N GLY A 94 10.82 -12.79 -12.05
CA GLY A 94 11.13 -12.32 -10.70
C GLY A 94 11.24 -10.80 -10.56
N LYS A 95 10.87 -10.02 -11.58
CA LYS A 95 10.85 -8.56 -11.50
C LYS A 95 9.64 -8.09 -10.70
N VAL A 96 9.86 -7.10 -9.83
CA VAL A 96 8.79 -6.47 -9.05
C VAL A 96 7.85 -5.71 -9.99
N LEU A 97 6.58 -6.12 -10.02
CA LEU A 97 5.49 -5.38 -10.68
C LEU A 97 4.86 -4.36 -9.73
N THR A 98 4.63 -4.77 -8.48
CA THR A 98 4.14 -3.88 -7.43
C THR A 98 4.50 -4.41 -6.05
N VAL A 99 4.58 -3.50 -5.08
CA VAL A 99 4.73 -3.79 -3.66
C VAL A 99 3.87 -2.83 -2.86
N TYR A 100 3.19 -3.35 -1.84
CA TYR A 100 2.31 -2.56 -1.01
C TYR A 100 2.23 -3.13 0.42
N PRO A 101 1.91 -2.31 1.44
CA PRO A 101 1.68 -2.81 2.80
C PRO A 101 0.44 -3.70 2.83
N SER A 102 0.52 -4.83 3.52
CA SER A 102 -0.64 -5.72 3.68
C SER A 102 -1.71 -5.09 4.57
N ARG A 103 -2.99 -5.39 4.32
CA ARG A 103 -4.07 -5.08 5.28
C ARG A 103 -3.98 -5.93 6.54
N LYS A 104 -3.31 -7.09 6.47
CA LYS A 104 -3.11 -7.99 7.60
C LYS A 104 -1.76 -7.70 8.25
N GLN A 105 -1.58 -6.48 8.78
CA GLN A 105 -0.40 -6.16 9.58
C GLN A 105 -0.36 -7.14 10.77
N GLY A 106 0.67 -8.00 10.80
CA GLY A 106 0.82 -9.01 11.84
C GLY A 106 1.10 -8.34 13.19
N VAL A 107 0.51 -8.89 14.25
CA VAL A 107 0.97 -8.58 15.61
C VAL A 107 2.34 -9.24 15.73
N ILE A 108 3.39 -8.46 15.98
CA ILE A 108 4.69 -9.00 16.38
C ILE A 108 4.42 -9.77 17.68
N LYS A 109 4.46 -11.10 17.64
CA LYS A 109 4.47 -11.94 18.84
C LYS A 109 5.91 -12.13 19.28
#